data_AF-A0A7S0Q6H3-F1
#
_entry.id   AF-A0A7S0Q6H3-F1
#
_cell.length_a   1.000
_cell.length_b   1.000
_cell.length_c   1.000
_cell.angle_alpha   90.00
_cell.angle_beta   90.00
_cell.angle_gamma   90.00
#
_symmetry.space_group_name_H-M   'P 1'
#
loop_
_entity.id
_entity.type
_entity.pdbx_description
1 polymer ?
#
loop_
_entity_poly.entity_id
_entity_poly.type
_entity_poly.pdbx_seq_one_letter_code
_entity_poly.pdbx_strand_id
1 'polypeptide(L)'
;SSGISEPLPVAETFTFKEEATGVSLSDVASLHNLVTVVDAAAIFEQLGSVDSLCDRGWQEVEGDERTVAHLLIDQIEFANLILINKKDLVTKKQLGSIKAFLRKANHRAEIVCTKNSVLEPSVLLATSRFSMDEAGQHRQWLTEAREHEHT
;
A
#
# COMPACT_ATOMS: atom_id res chain seq x y z
N SER A 1 6.28 -4.08 7.88
CA SER A 1 6.56 -3.76 6.47
C SER A 1 7.79 -2.88 6.43
N SER A 2 8.78 -3.25 5.61
CA SER A 2 10.05 -2.56 5.41
C SER A 2 9.92 -1.21 4.68
N GLY A 3 8.69 -0.86 4.26
CA GLY A 3 8.43 0.25 3.34
C GLY A 3 8.47 -0.18 1.87
N ILE A 4 8.96 -1.38 1.59
CA ILE A 4 9.07 -1.95 0.25
C ILE A 4 8.11 -3.13 0.04
N SER A 5 7.57 -3.68 1.13
CA SER A 5 6.61 -4.79 1.05
C SER A 5 5.35 -4.40 0.30
N GLU A 6 4.90 -5.32 -0.55
CA GLU A 6 3.68 -5.17 -1.31
C GLU A 6 2.44 -5.39 -0.43
N PRO A 7 1.37 -4.60 -0.59
CA PRO A 7 0.16 -4.76 0.21
C PRO A 7 -0.54 -6.11 -0.03
N LEU A 8 -0.44 -6.62 -1.27
CA LEU A 8 -1.21 -7.77 -1.72
C LEU A 8 -0.69 -9.11 -1.14
N PRO A 9 0.59 -9.50 -1.32
CA PRO A 9 1.12 -10.72 -0.71
C PRO A 9 0.92 -10.73 0.81
N VAL A 10 1.06 -9.57 1.46
CA VAL A 10 0.79 -9.44 2.91
C VAL A 10 -0.66 -9.75 3.23
N ALA A 11 -1.62 -9.27 2.43
CA ALA A 11 -3.04 -9.60 2.62
C ALA A 11 -3.33 -11.09 2.37
N GLU A 12 -2.69 -11.72 1.38
CA GLU A 12 -2.90 -13.14 1.08
C GLU A 12 -2.44 -14.08 2.19
N THR A 13 -1.35 -13.73 2.90
CA THR A 13 -0.90 -14.53 4.07
C THR A 13 -1.98 -14.71 5.13
N PHE A 14 -2.95 -13.78 5.22
CA PHE A 14 -4.09 -13.94 6.14
C PHE A 14 -5.08 -15.02 5.70
N THR A 15 -5.09 -15.41 4.43
CA THR A 15 -6.08 -16.35 3.86
C THR A 15 -5.56 -17.74 3.61
N PHE A 16 -4.25 -17.93 3.48
CA PHE A 16 -3.69 -19.26 3.33
C PHE A 16 -3.94 -20.10 4.58
N LYS A 17 -4.32 -21.36 4.36
CA LYS A 17 -4.34 -22.40 5.39
C LYS A 17 -3.01 -23.13 5.31
N GLU A 18 -2.30 -23.21 6.42
CA GLU A 18 -1.09 -23.99 6.48
C GLU A 18 -1.42 -25.48 6.29
N GLU A 19 -0.83 -26.13 5.29
CA GLU A 19 -1.18 -27.52 4.92
C GLU A 19 -0.90 -28.52 6.05
N ALA A 20 0.11 -28.26 6.89
CA ALA A 20 0.52 -29.16 7.96
C ALA A 20 -0.40 -29.11 9.20
N THR A 21 -0.97 -27.95 9.51
CA THR A 21 -1.76 -27.73 10.73
C THR A 21 -3.23 -27.47 10.46
N GLY A 22 -3.59 -27.10 9.22
CA GLY A 22 -4.93 -26.69 8.81
C GLY A 22 -5.35 -25.32 9.32
N VAL A 23 -4.46 -24.60 10.02
CA VAL A 23 -4.73 -23.30 10.65
C VAL A 23 -4.43 -22.18 9.66
N SER A 24 -5.29 -21.16 9.64
CA SER A 24 -5.05 -19.91 8.92
C SER A 24 -4.81 -18.76 9.90
N LEU A 25 -4.04 -17.76 9.49
CA LEU A 25 -3.92 -16.50 10.24
C LEU A 25 -5.29 -15.84 10.46
N SER A 26 -6.23 -16.01 9.52
CA SER A 26 -7.62 -15.55 9.65
C SER A 26 -8.39 -16.18 10.82
N ASP A 27 -7.95 -17.33 11.35
CA ASP A 27 -8.58 -17.97 12.51
C ASP A 27 -8.27 -17.24 13.83
N VAL A 28 -7.17 -16.47 13.87
CA VAL A 28 -6.65 -15.83 15.09
C VAL A 28 -6.46 -14.32 14.97
N ALA A 29 -6.47 -13.76 13.76
CA ALA A 29 -6.27 -12.35 13.50
C ALA A 29 -7.07 -11.88 12.28
N SER A 30 -7.58 -10.65 12.34
CA SER A 30 -8.31 -10.01 11.24
C SER A 30 -7.51 -8.84 10.65
N LEU A 31 -7.36 -8.83 9.33
CA LEU A 31 -6.80 -7.69 8.61
C LEU A 31 -7.84 -6.57 8.52
N HIS A 32 -7.60 -5.47 9.25
CA HIS A 32 -8.57 -4.37 9.37
C HIS A 32 -8.42 -3.30 8.28
N ASN A 33 -7.18 -2.92 7.95
CA ASN A 33 -6.87 -1.83 7.03
C ASN A 33 -5.48 -2.02 6.41
N LEU A 34 -5.35 -1.76 5.11
CA LEU A 34 -4.08 -1.46 4.44
C LEU A 34 -3.87 0.05 4.45
N VAL A 35 -2.75 0.49 5.03
CA VAL A 35 -2.46 1.92 5.26
C VAL A 35 -1.17 2.30 4.55
N THR A 36 -1.24 3.27 3.64
CA THR A 36 -0.09 3.79 2.90
C THR A 36 0.25 5.19 3.38
N VAL A 37 1.51 5.42 3.72
CA VAL A 37 1.99 6.74 4.16
C VAL A 37 2.76 7.38 3.02
N VAL A 38 2.24 8.50 2.51
CA VAL A 38 2.82 9.28 1.44
C VAL A 38 3.59 10.45 2.01
N ASP A 39 4.85 10.60 1.60
CA ASP A 39 5.62 11.82 1.84
C ASP A 39 5.17 12.92 0.88
N ALA A 40 4.48 13.94 1.39
CA ALA A 40 3.99 15.03 0.56
C ALA A 40 5.10 15.80 -0.16
N ALA A 41 6.30 15.90 0.43
CA ALA A 41 7.41 16.65 -0.15
C ALA A 41 8.11 15.88 -1.28
N ALA A 42 8.06 14.55 -1.25
CA ALA A 42 8.83 13.69 -2.15
C ALA A 42 8.00 12.94 -3.19
N ILE A 43 6.68 12.79 -3.02
CA ILE A 43 5.87 11.88 -3.86
C ILE A 43 6.03 12.10 -5.36
N PHE A 44 5.99 13.33 -5.86
CA PHE A 44 6.10 13.57 -7.32
C PHE A 44 7.52 13.38 -7.86
N GLU A 45 8.54 13.57 -7.02
CA GLU A 45 9.92 13.23 -7.38
C GLU A 45 10.06 11.71 -7.46
N GLN A 46 9.54 10.98 -6.47
CA GLN A 46 9.61 9.52 -6.43
C GLN A 46 8.81 8.86 -7.57
N LEU A 47 7.61 9.37 -7.88
CA LEU A 47 6.81 8.89 -9.02
C LEU A 47 7.42 9.24 -10.38
N GLY A 48 8.25 10.29 -10.44
CA GLY A 48 8.98 10.66 -11.66
C GLY A 48 10.30 9.92 -11.82
N SER A 49 10.70 9.11 -10.83
CA SER A 49 11.96 8.38 -10.88
C SER A 49 11.88 7.19 -11.84
N VAL A 50 12.96 6.97 -12.57
CA VAL A 50 13.20 5.77 -13.39
C VAL A 50 14.03 4.72 -12.64
N ASP A 51 14.45 5.01 -11.41
CA ASP A 51 15.25 4.10 -10.61
C ASP A 51 14.49 2.79 -10.35
N SER A 52 15.17 1.67 -10.56
CA SER A 52 14.69 0.36 -10.11
C SER A 52 14.75 0.24 -8.58
N LEU A 53 14.05 -0.74 -8.03
CA LEU A 53 14.22 -1.12 -6.62
C LEU A 53 15.67 -1.56 -6.33
N CYS A 54 16.32 -2.20 -7.30
CA CYS A 54 17.73 -2.57 -7.23
C CYS A 54 18.66 -1.35 -7.11
N ASP A 55 18.45 -0.32 -7.94
CA ASP A 55 19.28 0.90 -7.94
C ASP A 55 19.26 1.62 -6.59
N ARG A 56 18.16 1.49 -5.84
CA ARG A 56 18.00 2.07 -4.50
C ARG A 56 18.38 1.14 -3.35
N GLY A 57 18.82 -0.08 -3.65
CA GLY A 57 19.11 -1.10 -2.64
C GLY A 57 17.86 -1.54 -1.88
N TRP A 58 16.69 -1.44 -2.50
CA TRP A 58 15.38 -1.78 -1.94
C TRP A 58 14.88 -3.15 -2.42
N GLN A 59 15.61 -3.82 -3.28
CA GLN A 59 15.24 -5.15 -3.77
C GLN A 59 15.22 -6.17 -2.62
N GLU A 60 14.03 -6.71 -2.29
CA GLU A 60 13.86 -7.82 -1.34
C GLU A 60 13.87 -9.18 -2.04
N VAL A 61 13.43 -9.23 -3.30
CA VAL A 61 13.34 -10.45 -4.11
C VAL A 61 14.31 -10.36 -5.29
N GLU A 62 15.17 -11.38 -5.43
CA GLU A 62 16.09 -11.47 -6.56
C GLU A 62 15.31 -11.53 -7.88
N GLY A 63 15.68 -10.67 -8.84
CA GLY A 63 14.95 -10.52 -10.11
C GLY A 63 13.77 -9.54 -10.08
N ASP A 64 13.48 -8.85 -8.98
CA ASP A 64 12.50 -7.75 -8.98
C ASP A 64 13.00 -6.54 -9.80
N GLU A 65 12.51 -6.42 -11.04
CA GLU A 65 12.87 -5.37 -11.99
C GLU A 65 11.99 -4.12 -11.90
N ARG A 66 11.07 -4.04 -10.93
CA ARG A 66 10.17 -2.90 -10.83
C ARG A 66 10.90 -1.62 -10.49
N THR A 67 10.28 -0.51 -10.89
CA THR A 67 10.74 0.82 -10.49
C THR A 67 10.10 1.25 -9.19
N VAL A 68 10.74 2.19 -8.51
CA VAL A 68 10.17 2.85 -7.31
C VAL A 68 8.79 3.43 -7.61
N ALA A 69 8.58 3.97 -8.81
CA ALA A 69 7.30 4.52 -9.22
C ALA A 69 6.20 3.44 -9.30
N HIS A 70 6.48 2.26 -9.87
CA HIS A 70 5.51 1.17 -9.94
C HIS A 70 5.09 0.72 -8.53
N LEU A 71 6.06 0.45 -7.65
CA LEU A 71 5.78 0.05 -6.27
C LEU A 71 4.90 1.06 -5.52
N LEU A 72 5.19 2.36 -5.67
CA LEU A 72 4.41 3.41 -5.01
C LEU A 72 2.99 3.50 -5.56
N ILE A 73 2.79 3.28 -6.86
CA ILE A 73 1.45 3.23 -7.45
C ILE A 73 0.67 2.05 -6.87
N ASP A 74 1.26 0.85 -6.83
CA ASP A 74 0.58 -0.33 -6.29
C ASP A 74 0.19 -0.11 -4.82
N GLN A 75 1.11 0.40 -4.00
CA GLN A 75 0.81 0.75 -2.60
C GLN A 75 -0.32 1.78 -2.45
N ILE A 76 -0.47 2.72 -3.39
CA ILE A 76 -1.55 3.71 -3.38
C ILE A 76 -2.87 3.07 -3.82
N GLU A 77 -2.85 2.23 -4.86
CA GLU A 77 -4.04 1.59 -5.43
C GLU A 77 -4.72 0.61 -4.47
N PHE A 78 -3.94 -0.10 -3.64
CA PHE A 78 -4.48 -1.07 -2.68
C PHE A 78 -4.78 -0.50 -1.28
N ALA A 79 -4.41 0.75 -1.00
CA ALA A 79 -4.63 1.34 0.32
C ALA A 79 -6.13 1.52 0.64
N ASN A 80 -6.55 1.17 1.85
CA ASN A 80 -7.84 1.60 2.38
C ASN A 80 -7.76 3.02 2.98
N LEU A 81 -6.58 3.39 3.50
CA LEU A 81 -6.30 4.69 4.09
C LEU A 81 -4.94 5.19 3.60
N ILE A 82 -4.91 6.42 3.10
CA ILE A 82 -3.70 7.10 2.67
C ILE A 82 -3.43 8.28 3.60
N LEU A 83 -2.27 8.26 4.26
CA LEU A 83 -1.78 9.36 5.09
C LEU A 83 -0.83 10.23 4.27
N ILE A 84 -1.27 11.44 3.91
CA ILE A 84 -0.39 12.46 3.33
C ILE A 84 0.38 13.12 4.48
N ASN A 85 1.58 12.62 4.75
CA ASN A 85 2.46 13.12 5.81
C ASN A 85 3.33 14.29 5.32
N LYS A 86 3.91 15.03 6.26
CA LYS A 86 4.74 16.23 6.02
C LYS A 86 3.97 17.33 5.28
N LYS A 87 2.68 17.48 5.57
CA LYS A 87 1.83 18.51 4.94
C LYS A 87 2.34 19.94 5.12
N ASP A 88 3.15 20.17 6.15
CA ASP A 88 3.75 21.45 6.49
C ASP A 88 4.98 21.80 5.63
N LEU A 89 5.53 20.85 4.88
CA LEU A 89 6.63 21.07 3.95
C LEU A 89 6.16 21.44 2.53
N VAL A 90 4.85 21.47 2.28
CA VAL A 90 4.27 21.76 0.97
C VAL A 90 3.27 22.90 1.01
N THR A 91 3.14 23.61 -0.10
CA THR A 91 2.11 24.64 -0.26
C THR A 91 0.71 24.05 -0.37
N LYS A 92 -0.33 24.85 -0.09
CA LYS A 92 -1.72 24.44 -0.28
C LYS A 92 -2.01 23.97 -1.72
N LYS A 93 -1.35 24.59 -2.71
CA LYS A 93 -1.49 24.22 -4.13
C LYS A 93 -0.92 22.83 -4.39
N GLN A 94 0.31 22.57 -3.94
CA GLN A 94 0.94 21.25 -4.05
C GLN A 94 0.12 20.18 -3.33
N LEU A 95 -0.34 20.44 -2.11
CA LEU A 95 -1.20 19.53 -1.36
C LEU A 95 -2.51 19.22 -2.12
N GLY A 96 -3.09 20.23 -2.78
CA GLY A 96 -4.24 20.05 -3.67
C GLY A 96 -3.94 19.11 -4.84
N SER A 97 -2.80 19.30 -5.52
CA SER A 97 -2.36 18.41 -6.60
C SER A 97 -2.14 16.96 -6.12
N ILE A 98 -1.52 16.78 -4.95
CA ILE A 98 -1.29 15.45 -4.36
C ILE A 98 -2.63 14.77 -4.07
N LYS A 99 -3.58 15.47 -3.45
CA LYS A 99 -4.93 14.93 -3.20
C LYS A 99 -5.65 14.56 -4.48
N ALA A 100 -5.57 15.39 -5.51
CA ALA A 100 -6.20 15.13 -6.80
C ALA A 100 -5.62 13.88 -7.48
N PHE A 101 -4.29 13.75 -7.45
CA PHE A 101 -3.58 12.57 -7.94
C PHE A 101 -4.01 11.31 -7.19
N LEU A 102 -3.94 11.32 -5.85
CA LEU A 102 -4.30 10.17 -5.02
C LEU A 102 -5.77 9.76 -5.20
N ARG A 103 -6.69 10.73 -5.33
CA ARG A 103 -8.10 10.44 -5.61
C ARG A 103 -8.33 9.83 -6.98
N LYS A 104 -7.51 10.20 -7.98
CA LYS A 104 -7.58 9.62 -9.32
C LYS A 104 -7.03 8.19 -9.34
N ALA A 105 -5.92 7.94 -8.64
CA ALA A 105 -5.33 6.62 -8.52
C ALA A 105 -6.20 5.67 -7.69
N ASN A 106 -6.67 6.13 -6.52
CA ASN A 106 -7.53 5.36 -5.63
C ASN A 106 -8.68 6.21 -5.10
N HIS A 107 -9.84 6.06 -5.73
CA HIS A 107 -11.05 6.80 -5.36
C HIS A 107 -11.66 6.30 -4.04
N ARG A 108 -11.36 5.05 -3.64
CA ARG A 108 -11.97 4.34 -2.51
C ARG A 108 -11.25 4.64 -1.19
N ALA A 109 -9.96 4.93 -1.25
CA ALA A 109 -9.16 5.23 -0.05
C ALA A 109 -9.69 6.44 0.73
N GLU A 110 -9.70 6.34 2.05
CA GLU A 110 -9.77 7.52 2.91
C GLU A 110 -8.44 8.28 2.83
N ILE A 111 -8.47 9.63 2.85
CA ILE A 111 -7.25 10.44 2.75
C ILE A 111 -7.18 11.39 3.92
N VAL A 112 -6.10 11.31 4.70
CA VAL A 112 -5.86 12.15 5.88
C VAL A 112 -4.53 12.87 5.75
N CYS A 113 -4.50 14.17 6.08
CA CYS A 113 -3.27 14.97 6.03
C CYS A 113 -2.66 15.13 7.41
N THR A 114 -1.44 14.64 7.60
CA THR A 114 -0.73 14.64 8.88
C THR A 114 0.53 15.49 8.82
N LYS A 115 1.03 15.83 10.01
CA LYS A 115 2.37 16.35 10.26
C LYS A 115 3.04 15.39 11.23
N ASN A 116 4.26 14.95 10.93
CA ASN A 116 5.00 13.95 11.72
C ASN A 116 4.19 12.66 11.99
N SER A 117 3.31 12.28 11.06
CA SER A 117 2.41 11.13 11.18
C SER A 117 1.54 11.12 12.44
N VAL A 118 1.27 12.29 13.04
CA VAL A 118 0.37 12.40 14.20
C VAL A 118 -1.09 12.36 13.73
N LEU A 119 -1.84 11.40 14.25
CA LEU A 119 -3.27 11.22 14.06
C LEU A 119 -3.89 10.46 15.25
N GLU A 120 -5.20 10.55 15.43
CA GLU A 120 -5.91 9.77 16.43
C GLU A 120 -5.86 8.27 16.08
N PRO A 121 -5.51 7.37 17.02
CA PRO A 121 -5.44 5.93 16.75
C PRO A 121 -6.76 5.34 16.22
N SER A 122 -7.89 5.94 16.60
CA SER A 122 -9.21 5.56 16.10
C SER A 122 -9.34 5.67 14.57
N VAL A 123 -8.60 6.57 13.91
CA VAL A 123 -8.58 6.66 12.44
C VAL A 123 -8.08 5.36 11.81
N LEU A 124 -7.10 4.72 12.44
CA LEU A 124 -6.50 3.46 12.00
C LEU A 124 -7.31 2.23 12.43
N LEU A 125 -7.93 2.27 13.62
CA LEU A 125 -8.46 1.08 14.29
C LEU A 125 -10.00 1.01 14.36
N ALA A 126 -10.70 2.13 14.29
CA ALA A 126 -12.14 2.15 14.60
C ALA A 126 -13.03 1.56 13.51
N THR A 127 -12.52 1.43 12.28
CA THR A 127 -13.29 0.93 11.14
C THR A 127 -12.49 -0.13 10.40
N SER A 128 -13.07 -1.33 10.24
CA SER A 128 -12.58 -2.32 9.28
C SER A 128 -12.96 -1.86 7.88
N ARG A 129 -11.99 -1.40 7.09
CA ARG A 129 -12.23 -0.99 5.70
C ARG A 129 -11.69 -2.00 4.70
N PHE A 130 -10.91 -2.97 5.15
CA PHE A 130 -10.42 -4.05 4.32
C PHE A 130 -11.51 -5.13 4.12
N SER A 131 -11.65 -5.61 2.89
CA SER A 131 -12.57 -6.69 2.52
C SER A 131 -11.88 -7.63 1.54
N MET A 132 -11.71 -8.89 1.94
CA MET A 132 -11.14 -9.93 1.09
C MET A 132 -11.96 -10.15 -0.19
N ASP A 133 -13.29 -10.15 -0.07
CA ASP A 133 -14.18 -10.37 -1.22
C ASP A 133 -14.03 -9.27 -2.28
N GLU A 134 -13.85 -8.02 -1.84
CA GLU A 134 -13.61 -6.90 -2.75
C GLU A 134 -12.21 -6.95 -3.37
N ALA A 135 -11.24 -7.41 -2.59
CA ALA A 135 -9.86 -7.40 -2.99
C ALA A 135 -9.56 -8.55 -3.98
N GLY A 136 -10.18 -9.73 -3.81
CA GLY A 136 -10.15 -10.82 -4.81
C GLY A 136 -10.83 -10.49 -6.14
N GLN A 137 -11.62 -9.41 -6.22
CA GLN A 137 -12.21 -8.91 -7.47
C GLN A 137 -11.28 -7.93 -8.20
N HIS A 138 -10.21 -7.45 -7.57
CA HIS A 138 -9.24 -6.58 -8.25
C HIS A 138 -8.46 -7.38 -9.29
N ARG A 139 -8.43 -6.87 -10.53
CA ARG A 139 -7.78 -7.55 -11.67
C ARG A 139 -6.28 -7.78 -11.44
N GLN A 140 -5.61 -6.84 -10.78
CA GLN A 140 -4.20 -6.97 -10.36
C GLN A 140 -4.02 -8.09 -9.33
N TRP A 141 -4.93 -8.22 -8.34
CA TRP A 141 -4.94 -9.36 -7.40
C TRP A 141 -4.96 -10.69 -8.15
N LEU A 142 -5.90 -10.86 -9.09
CA LEU A 142 -6.02 -12.10 -9.88
C LEU A 142 -4.82 -12.42 -10.76
N THR A 143 -3.97 -11.43 -11.05
CA THR A 143 -2.80 -11.58 -11.93
C THR A 143 -1.56 -11.89 -11.10
N GLU A 144 -1.29 -11.12 -10.04
CA GLU A 144 -0.14 -11.29 -9.15
C GLU A 144 -0.21 -12.57 -8.30
N ALA A 145 -1.41 -12.95 -7.82
CA ALA A 145 -1.62 -14.21 -7.10
C ALA A 145 -1.18 -15.44 -7.92
N ARG A 146 -1.29 -15.36 -9.25
CA ARG A 146 -0.89 -16.44 -10.16
C ARG A 146 0.58 -16.40 -10.55
N GLU A 147 1.22 -15.25 -10.46
CA GLU A 147 2.65 -15.11 -10.72
C GLU A 147 3.50 -15.64 -9.54
N HIS A 148 2.95 -15.63 -8.32
CA HIS A 148 3.60 -16.18 -7.12
C HIS A 148 3.22 -17.64 -6.82
N GLU A 149 2.31 -18.26 -7.59
CA GLU A 149 1.96 -19.69 -7.51
C GLU A 149 3.05 -20.62 -8.09
N HIS A 150 4.12 -20.07 -8.66
CA HIS A 150 5.21 -20.84 -9.27
C HIS A 150 6.59 -20.37 -8.79
N THR A 151 6.98 -20.77 -7.58
CA THR A 151 8.39 -21.07 -7.23
C THR A 151 8.47 -22.13 -6.16
#